data_AF-A0A0F8XNA6-F1
#
_entry.id   AF-A0A0F8XNA6-F1
#
_cell.length_a   1.000
_cell.length_b   1.000
_cell.length_c   1.000
_cell.angle_alpha   90.00
_cell.angle_beta   90.00
_cell.angle_gamma   90.00
#
_symmetry.space_group_name_H-M   'P 1'
#
loop_
_entity.id
_entity.type
_entity.pdbx_description
1 polymer ?
#
loop_
_entity_poly.entity_id
_entity_poly.type
_entity_poly.pdbx_seq_one_letter_code
_entity_poly.pdbx_strand_id
1 'polypeptide(L)'
;PGVPSISQPGIGLSRKEKRDLVRARKRGRAEATKILRRQPLMITDRIDKSQIPQTAAEPTARRWLTFGWLIDAVVQGHKTMTLRDWEPIEGVQWKQGELVYAYDNPPSEGGKRIALLRLASEPFSDSTIKLKNSDFIKLGYSFALATQATPPSGRTIEQMWSDMHTKPQRLWIVRFTLERLYDQLAPERGTIGIAERPMGI
;
A
#
# COMPACT_ATOMS: atom_id res chain seq x y z
N PRO A 1 -19.35 -39.60 32.74
CA PRO A 1 -19.56 -40.25 31.42
C PRO A 1 -20.79 -39.66 30.71
N GLY A 2 -20.56 -38.71 29.80
CA GLY A 2 -21.59 -38.11 28.96
C GLY A 2 -20.98 -37.72 27.63
N VAL A 3 -21.39 -38.40 26.57
CA VAL A 3 -20.86 -38.21 25.21
C VAL A 3 -21.69 -37.11 24.52
N PRO A 4 -21.08 -36.01 24.03
CA PRO A 4 -21.82 -35.05 23.22
C PRO A 4 -21.95 -35.52 21.76
N SER A 5 -23.16 -35.35 21.25
CA SER A 5 -23.63 -35.71 19.91
C SER A 5 -22.97 -34.86 18.81
N ILE A 6 -22.62 -35.52 17.70
CA ILE A 6 -21.96 -34.95 16.52
C ILE A 6 -23.02 -34.44 15.55
N SER A 7 -23.05 -33.13 15.32
CA SER A 7 -23.88 -32.48 14.29
C SER A 7 -23.23 -32.59 12.91
N GLN A 8 -23.97 -33.09 11.91
CA GLN A 8 -23.56 -33.11 10.50
C GLN A 8 -23.59 -31.70 9.87
N PRO A 9 -22.64 -31.34 8.97
CA PRO A 9 -22.75 -30.16 8.14
C PRO A 9 -23.58 -30.42 6.87
N GLY A 10 -24.57 -29.56 6.63
CA GLY A 10 -25.39 -29.54 5.42
C GLY A 10 -24.61 -29.08 4.19
N ILE A 11 -24.69 -29.88 3.12
CA ILE A 11 -24.13 -29.60 1.79
C ILE A 11 -25.13 -28.71 1.04
N GLY A 12 -24.69 -27.52 0.63
CA GLY A 12 -25.53 -26.52 -0.03
C GLY A 12 -24.90 -25.93 -1.31
N LEU A 13 -25.34 -26.49 -2.44
CA LEU A 13 -25.60 -25.87 -3.76
C LEU A 13 -24.45 -25.31 -4.62
N SER A 14 -24.08 -26.13 -5.61
CA SER A 14 -23.43 -25.75 -6.87
C SER A 14 -24.22 -24.68 -7.64
N ARG A 15 -23.56 -23.56 -7.96
CA ARG A 15 -24.08 -22.57 -8.91
C ARG A 15 -23.47 -22.80 -10.29
N LYS A 16 -24.37 -23.07 -11.25
CA LYS A 16 -24.12 -23.37 -12.66
C LYS A 16 -23.37 -22.27 -13.41
N GLU A 17 -22.52 -22.73 -14.31
CA GLU A 17 -21.96 -22.02 -15.46
C GLU A 17 -23.05 -21.37 -16.33
N LYS A 18 -22.71 -20.21 -16.90
CA LYS A 18 -23.31 -19.75 -18.17
C LYS A 18 -22.19 -19.42 -19.15
N ARG A 19 -22.17 -20.24 -20.20
CA ARG A 19 -21.54 -20.02 -21.50
C ARG A 19 -22.20 -18.85 -22.23
N ASP A 20 -21.59 -18.54 -23.38
CA ASP A 20 -22.13 -17.90 -24.59
C ASP A 20 -21.70 -16.44 -24.79
N LEU A 21 -21.34 -15.94 -25.97
CA LEU A 21 -20.89 -16.45 -27.28
C LEU A 21 -20.79 -15.18 -28.17
N VAL A 22 -20.20 -15.28 -29.36
CA VAL A 22 -20.39 -14.40 -30.55
C VAL A 22 -19.66 -13.03 -30.53
N ARG A 23 -18.51 -12.92 -31.21
CA ARG A 23 -18.32 -12.45 -32.62
C ARG A 23 -18.92 -11.07 -32.95
N ALA A 24 -18.05 -10.14 -33.32
CA ALA A 24 -18.25 -9.31 -34.53
C ALA A 24 -16.91 -8.67 -34.96
N ARG A 25 -16.30 -9.24 -36.01
CA ARG A 25 -15.21 -8.62 -36.78
C ARG A 25 -15.78 -7.46 -37.59
N LYS A 26 -15.36 -6.23 -37.30
CA LYS A 26 -15.62 -5.07 -38.16
C LYS A 26 -14.34 -4.72 -38.92
N ARG A 27 -14.27 -5.12 -40.18
CA ARG A 27 -13.25 -4.69 -41.15
C ARG A 27 -13.48 -3.21 -41.47
N GLY A 28 -12.67 -2.34 -40.88
CA GLY A 28 -12.58 -0.93 -41.23
C GLY A 28 -11.66 -0.74 -42.45
N ARG A 29 -12.23 -0.14 -43.48
CA ARG A 29 -11.68 0.24 -44.78
C ARG A 29 -10.49 1.20 -44.60
N ALA A 30 -9.33 0.86 -45.15
CA ALA A 30 -8.17 1.72 -45.20
C ALA A 30 -8.43 2.87 -46.18
N GLU A 31 -8.61 4.08 -45.65
CA GLU A 31 -8.59 5.31 -46.43
C GLU A 31 -7.14 5.74 -46.66
N ALA A 32 -6.80 5.95 -47.92
CA ALA A 32 -5.48 6.36 -48.39
C ALA A 32 -5.12 7.73 -47.79
N THR A 33 -4.13 7.71 -46.90
CA THR A 33 -3.60 8.92 -46.27
C THR A 33 -2.77 9.68 -47.29
N LYS A 34 -3.30 10.82 -47.75
CA LYS A 34 -2.55 11.82 -48.52
C LYS A 34 -1.32 12.24 -47.71
N ILE A 35 -0.14 12.01 -48.29
CA ILE A 35 1.15 12.48 -47.78
C ILE A 35 1.16 14.01 -47.91
N LEU A 36 0.85 14.70 -46.81
CA LEU A 36 1.00 16.14 -46.69
C LEU A 36 2.48 16.48 -46.54
N ARG A 37 2.98 17.25 -47.53
CA ARG A 37 4.30 17.90 -47.56
C ARG A 37 4.63 18.53 -46.21
N ARG A 38 5.70 18.06 -45.58
CA ARG A 38 6.25 18.63 -44.34
C ARG A 38 6.75 20.06 -44.58
N GLN A 39 5.98 21.02 -44.06
CA GLN A 39 6.45 22.32 -43.59
C GLN A 39 7.70 22.21 -42.69
N PRO A 40 8.88 22.83 -42.90
CA PRO A 40 9.84 22.96 -41.81
C PRO A 40 9.31 24.00 -40.82
N LEU A 41 8.61 23.51 -39.80
CA LEU A 41 8.14 24.32 -38.68
C LEU A 41 9.34 24.72 -37.82
N MET A 42 9.90 25.89 -38.13
CA MET A 42 10.70 26.69 -37.22
C MET A 42 9.78 27.21 -36.11
N ILE A 43 9.32 26.32 -35.24
CA ILE A 43 8.57 26.68 -34.05
C ILE A 43 9.60 26.89 -32.94
N THR A 44 9.97 28.15 -32.73
CA THR A 44 10.46 28.62 -31.43
C THR A 44 9.26 28.71 -30.48
N ASP A 45 8.62 27.58 -30.14
CA ASP A 45 7.62 27.54 -29.07
C ASP A 45 8.39 27.72 -27.76
N ARG A 46 8.52 28.98 -27.36
CA ARG A 46 8.71 29.32 -25.97
C ARG A 46 7.51 28.76 -25.23
N ILE A 47 7.67 27.55 -24.70
CA ILE A 47 6.75 26.94 -23.76
C ILE A 47 6.51 27.99 -22.67
N ASP A 48 5.29 28.52 -22.64
CA ASP A 48 4.88 29.52 -21.67
C ASP A 48 4.86 28.85 -20.29
N LYS A 49 5.96 29.03 -19.54
CA LYS A 49 6.14 28.46 -18.21
C LYS A 49 5.07 28.94 -17.21
N SER A 50 4.28 29.96 -17.57
CA SER A 50 3.14 30.42 -16.75
C SER A 50 1.95 29.46 -16.76
N GLN A 51 1.88 28.54 -17.73
CA GLN A 51 0.81 27.52 -17.79
C GLN A 51 1.19 26.18 -17.18
N ILE A 52 2.34 26.06 -16.50
CA ILE A 52 2.56 24.87 -15.67
C ILE A 52 1.50 24.94 -14.57
N PRO A 53 0.48 24.05 -14.57
CA PRO A 53 -0.57 24.10 -13.57
C PRO A 53 0.11 24.09 -12.21
N GLN A 54 -0.20 25.07 -11.36
CA GLN A 54 0.24 25.09 -9.98
C GLN A 54 -0.15 23.74 -9.39
N THR A 55 0.84 22.85 -9.33
CA THR A 55 0.73 21.51 -8.78
C THR A 55 0.07 21.68 -7.42
N ALA A 56 -1.13 21.10 -7.27
CA ALA A 56 -1.92 21.21 -6.05
C ALA A 56 -0.98 21.06 -4.83
N ALA A 57 -1.02 22.04 -3.93
CA ALA A 57 -0.14 22.10 -2.77
C ALA A 57 -0.05 20.71 -2.13
N GLU A 58 1.18 20.23 -1.90
CA GLU A 58 1.35 18.87 -1.38
C GLU A 58 0.55 18.73 -0.09
N PRO A 59 -0.28 17.67 0.03
CA PRO A 59 -1.04 17.44 1.25
C PRO A 59 -0.07 17.33 2.42
N THR A 60 -0.22 18.22 3.40
CA THR A 60 0.67 18.31 4.55
C THR A 60 0.30 17.24 5.57
N ALA A 61 0.78 16.02 5.36
CA ALA A 61 0.72 14.97 6.36
C ALA A 61 1.72 15.29 7.49
N ARG A 62 1.26 15.28 8.74
CA ARG A 62 2.07 15.62 9.92
C ARG A 62 2.68 14.40 10.62
N ARG A 63 2.19 13.21 10.28
CA ARG A 63 2.56 11.94 10.91
C ARG A 63 3.00 10.92 9.88
N TRP A 64 3.65 9.88 10.36
CA TRP A 64 4.17 8.80 9.54
C TRP A 64 4.00 7.44 10.19
N LEU A 65 4.03 6.40 9.37
CA LEU A 65 3.99 4.99 9.75
C LEU A 65 5.15 4.26 9.04
N THR A 66 5.84 3.39 9.76
CA THR A 66 6.90 2.53 9.21
C THR A 66 6.43 1.12 8.93
N PHE A 67 6.77 0.56 7.79
CA PHE A 67 6.32 -0.78 7.41
C PHE A 67 7.45 -1.81 7.30
N GLY A 68 8.71 -1.37 7.32
CA GLY A 68 9.89 -2.25 7.30
C GLY A 68 9.82 -3.25 6.16
N TRP A 69 10.04 -4.52 6.50
CA TRP A 69 10.04 -5.65 5.56
C TRP A 69 8.67 -5.93 4.89
N LEU A 70 7.58 -5.29 5.33
CA LEU A 70 6.26 -5.38 4.70
C LEU A 70 5.93 -4.20 3.79
N ILE A 71 6.92 -3.37 3.43
CA ILE A 71 6.66 -2.18 2.62
C ILE A 71 6.11 -2.53 1.23
N ASP A 72 6.60 -3.57 0.59
CA ASP A 72 6.13 -3.99 -0.74
C ASP A 72 4.65 -4.39 -0.71
N ALA A 73 4.19 -4.99 0.39
CA ALA A 73 2.78 -5.32 0.57
C ALA A 73 1.89 -4.06 0.65
N VAL A 74 2.42 -2.94 1.17
CA VAL A 74 1.72 -1.65 1.17
C VAL A 74 1.70 -1.06 -0.24
N VAL A 75 2.84 -1.06 -0.92
CA VAL A 75 2.98 -0.51 -2.28
C VAL A 75 2.04 -1.22 -3.26
N GLN A 76 1.88 -2.53 -3.12
CA GLN A 76 0.98 -3.35 -3.93
C GLN A 76 -0.47 -3.36 -3.42
N GLY A 77 -0.78 -2.62 -2.35
CA GLY A 77 -2.15 -2.49 -1.82
C GLY A 77 -2.68 -3.74 -1.08
N HIS A 78 -1.85 -4.75 -0.84
CA HIS A 78 -2.25 -5.95 -0.08
C HIS A 78 -2.34 -5.69 1.42
N LYS A 79 -1.46 -4.84 1.97
CA LYS A 79 -1.48 -4.44 3.37
C LYS A 79 -2.30 -3.16 3.54
N THR A 80 -3.40 -3.27 4.27
CA THR A 80 -4.37 -2.19 4.56
C THR A 80 -4.59 -1.98 6.06
N MET A 81 -3.89 -2.75 6.89
CA MET A 81 -3.95 -2.69 8.34
C MET A 81 -2.56 -2.86 8.95
N THR A 82 -2.31 -2.19 10.07
CA THR A 82 -1.13 -2.40 10.91
C THR A 82 -1.50 -2.41 12.38
N LEU A 83 -0.72 -3.14 13.17
CA LEU A 83 -0.78 -3.15 14.62
C LEU A 83 0.35 -2.28 15.16
N ARG A 84 0.08 -1.51 16.22
CA ARG A 84 1.06 -0.64 16.87
C ARG A 84 1.00 -0.77 18.37
N ASP A 85 2.17 -0.84 18.98
CA ASP A 85 2.32 -0.78 20.42
C ASP A 85 2.52 0.69 20.81
N TRP A 86 1.42 1.43 20.80
CA TRP A 86 1.41 2.84 21.17
C TRP A 86 0.85 3.02 22.57
N GLU A 87 1.41 3.99 23.27
CA GLU A 87 0.82 4.47 24.51
C GLU A 87 -0.60 5.03 24.26
N PRO A 88 -1.50 4.99 25.27
CA PRO A 88 -2.88 5.43 25.09
C PRO A 88 -2.99 6.85 24.53
N ILE A 89 -2.11 7.75 24.96
CA ILE A 89 -2.09 9.16 24.53
C ILE A 89 -1.76 9.28 23.05
N GLU A 90 -0.87 8.45 22.51
CA GLU A 90 -0.50 8.54 21.09
C GLU A 90 -1.64 8.06 20.21
N GLY A 91 -2.23 6.89 20.51
CA GLY A 91 -3.26 6.28 19.67
C GLY A 91 -4.53 7.11 19.53
N VAL A 92 -4.98 7.82 20.57
CA VAL A 92 -6.20 8.64 20.53
C VAL A 92 -6.09 9.90 19.68
N GLN A 93 -4.87 10.33 19.35
CA GLN A 93 -4.67 11.56 18.58
C GLN A 93 -4.84 11.36 17.07
N TRP A 94 -4.86 10.11 16.60
CA TRP A 94 -5.06 9.79 15.19
C TRP A 94 -6.55 9.87 14.86
N LYS A 95 -6.87 10.36 13.65
CA LYS A 95 -8.25 10.55 13.23
C LYS A 95 -8.54 9.88 11.89
N GLN A 96 -9.77 9.41 11.73
CA GLN A 96 -10.25 8.93 10.43
C GLN A 96 -10.08 10.02 9.37
N GLY A 97 -9.66 9.65 8.17
CA GLY A 97 -9.45 10.56 7.05
C GLY A 97 -8.13 11.33 7.09
N GLU A 98 -7.38 11.26 8.20
CA GLU A 98 -6.05 11.87 8.33
C GLU A 98 -5.09 11.27 7.30
N LEU A 99 -4.30 12.12 6.67
CA LEU A 99 -3.25 11.73 5.74
C LEU A 99 -1.94 11.55 6.48
N VAL A 100 -1.28 10.41 6.25
CA VAL A 100 -0.03 10.04 6.90
C VAL A 100 0.95 9.45 5.90
N TYR A 101 2.23 9.73 6.09
CA TYR A 101 3.26 9.17 5.22
C TYR A 101 3.58 7.73 5.59
N ALA A 102 3.79 6.88 4.59
CA ALA A 102 4.37 5.56 4.75
C ALA A 102 5.88 5.62 4.47
N TYR A 103 6.66 5.10 5.39
CA TYR A 103 8.10 4.94 5.25
C TYR A 103 8.51 3.48 5.33
N ASP A 104 9.64 3.15 4.71
CA ASP A 104 10.30 1.86 4.90
C ASP A 104 10.88 1.74 6.33
N ASN A 105 11.65 2.73 6.76
CA ASN A 105 12.30 2.85 8.07
C ASN A 105 11.96 4.20 8.73
N PRO A 106 12.24 4.39 10.03
CA PRO A 106 12.03 5.68 10.68
C PRO A 106 12.72 6.83 9.91
N PRO A 107 12.06 7.98 9.68
CA PRO A 107 12.67 9.11 8.98
C PRO A 107 13.97 9.60 9.63
N SER A 108 14.06 9.51 10.97
CA SER A 108 15.26 9.85 11.74
C SER A 108 16.46 8.95 11.45
N GLU A 109 16.23 7.76 10.91
CA GLU A 109 17.25 6.78 10.53
C GLU A 109 17.52 6.80 9.01
N GLY A 110 17.06 7.83 8.31
CA GLY A 110 17.20 7.94 6.85
C GLY A 110 16.18 7.09 6.07
N GLY A 111 15.07 6.71 6.71
CA GLY A 111 13.97 6.05 6.03
C GLY A 111 13.45 6.88 4.85
N LYS A 112 13.09 6.19 3.78
CA LYS A 112 12.55 6.77 2.55
C LYS A 112 11.04 6.84 2.62
N ARG A 113 10.50 7.96 2.16
CA ARG A 113 9.05 8.13 1.96
C ARG A 113 8.62 7.30 0.75
N ILE A 114 7.63 6.43 0.95
CA ILE A 114 7.18 5.46 -0.05
C ILE A 114 5.79 5.81 -0.56
N ALA A 115 4.90 6.18 0.34
CA ALA A 115 3.51 6.44 0.01
C ALA A 115 2.88 7.51 0.90
N LEU A 116 1.75 8.02 0.43
CA LEU A 116 0.77 8.73 1.23
C LEU A 116 -0.40 7.79 1.49
N LEU A 117 -0.78 7.67 2.75
CA LEU A 117 -1.89 6.85 3.22
C LEU A 117 -2.99 7.76 3.77
N ARG A 118 -4.24 7.31 3.70
CA ARG A 118 -5.37 7.89 4.42
C ARG A 118 -5.87 6.90 5.46
N LEU A 119 -6.10 7.35 6.69
CA LEU A 119 -6.71 6.49 7.70
C LEU A 119 -8.17 6.18 7.34
N ALA A 120 -8.47 4.90 7.18
CA ALA A 120 -9.80 4.42 6.77
C ALA A 120 -10.81 4.48 7.92
N SER A 121 -10.34 4.35 9.16
CA SER A 121 -11.13 4.46 10.39
C SER A 121 -10.30 5.10 11.49
N GLU A 122 -10.96 5.61 12.54
CA GLU A 122 -10.28 6.02 13.76
C GLU A 122 -9.58 4.79 14.37
N PRO A 123 -8.28 4.89 14.74
CA PRO A 123 -7.59 3.79 15.39
C PRO A 123 -8.24 3.42 16.72
N PHE A 124 -8.20 2.14 17.05
CA PHE A 124 -8.74 1.62 18.30
C PHE A 124 -7.83 0.55 18.90
N SER A 125 -7.81 0.45 20.23
CA SER A 125 -7.06 -0.56 20.95
C SER A 125 -7.91 -1.81 21.18
N ASP A 126 -7.43 -2.97 20.75
CA ASP A 126 -8.08 -4.25 21.02
C ASP A 126 -7.06 -5.37 21.27
N SER A 127 -7.54 -6.50 21.78
CA SER A 127 -6.73 -7.70 22.01
C SER A 127 -6.44 -8.44 20.72
N THR A 128 -5.19 -8.86 20.52
CA THR A 128 -4.76 -9.61 19.33
C THR A 128 -5.44 -10.97 19.17
N ILE A 129 -5.98 -11.57 20.25
CA ILE A 129 -6.74 -12.83 20.17
C ILE A 129 -8.02 -12.71 19.33
N LYS A 130 -8.54 -11.49 19.14
CA LYS A 130 -9.75 -11.24 18.35
C LYS A 130 -9.49 -11.10 16.86
N LEU A 131 -8.21 -11.10 16.44
CA LEU A 131 -7.85 -11.02 15.03
C LEU A 131 -8.40 -12.24 14.29
N LYS A 132 -8.94 -12.01 13.10
CA LYS A 132 -9.52 -13.07 12.27
C LYS A 132 -8.57 -13.44 11.14
N ASN A 133 -8.81 -14.55 10.46
CA ASN A 133 -8.04 -14.92 9.26
C ASN A 133 -8.11 -13.86 8.15
N SER A 134 -9.19 -13.07 8.07
CA SER A 134 -9.24 -11.95 7.12
C SER A 134 -8.29 -10.81 7.49
N ASP A 135 -7.94 -10.67 8.77
CA ASP A 135 -6.98 -9.68 9.25
C ASP A 135 -5.53 -10.11 8.94
N PHE A 136 -5.24 -11.42 8.86
CA PHE A 136 -3.97 -11.93 8.34
C PHE A 136 -3.67 -11.39 6.94
N ILE A 137 -4.68 -11.38 6.07
CA ILE A 137 -4.58 -10.84 4.70
C ILE A 137 -4.35 -9.33 4.76
N LYS A 138 -5.16 -8.59 5.53
CA LYS A 138 -5.04 -7.13 5.64
C LYS A 138 -3.72 -6.67 6.26
N LEU A 139 -3.10 -7.48 7.10
CA LEU A 139 -1.76 -7.23 7.64
C LEU A 139 -0.66 -7.43 6.60
N GLY A 140 -0.98 -7.97 5.42
CA GLY A 140 -0.02 -8.25 4.34
C GLY A 140 0.70 -9.59 4.49
N TYR A 141 0.33 -10.42 5.48
CA TYR A 141 1.03 -11.68 5.75
C TYR A 141 0.83 -12.73 4.65
N SER A 142 -0.34 -12.77 4.02
CA SER A 142 -0.56 -13.65 2.86
C SER A 142 0.31 -13.27 1.67
N PHE A 143 0.51 -11.97 1.43
CA PHE A 143 1.39 -11.47 0.38
C PHE A 143 2.85 -11.82 0.68
N ALA A 144 3.29 -11.60 1.91
CA ALA A 144 4.63 -11.93 2.34
C ALA A 144 4.94 -13.43 2.22
N LEU A 145 3.99 -14.32 2.55
CA LEU A 145 4.14 -15.75 2.31
C LEU A 145 4.29 -16.08 0.82
N ALA A 146 3.43 -15.51 -0.03
CA ALA A 146 3.45 -15.76 -1.47
C ALA A 146 4.76 -15.26 -2.14
N THR A 147 5.37 -14.21 -1.60
CA THR A 147 6.61 -13.61 -2.10
C THR A 147 7.86 -14.09 -1.35
N GLN A 148 7.70 -14.99 -0.38
CA GLN A 148 8.79 -15.48 0.48
C GLN A 148 9.52 -14.35 1.22
N ALA A 149 8.84 -13.25 1.52
CA ALA A 149 9.40 -12.15 2.29
C ALA A 149 9.64 -12.61 3.74
N THR A 150 10.88 -12.45 4.20
CA THR A 150 11.30 -12.93 5.52
C THR A 150 11.30 -11.81 6.56
N PRO A 151 10.65 -11.99 7.73
CA PRO A 151 10.78 -11.06 8.84
C PRO A 151 12.22 -10.98 9.34
N PRO A 152 12.73 -9.79 9.72
CA PRO A 152 14.10 -9.63 10.24
C PRO A 152 14.32 -10.35 11.57
N SER A 153 13.24 -10.71 12.29
CA SER A 153 13.33 -11.45 13.56
C SER A 153 13.74 -12.92 13.40
N GLY A 154 13.82 -13.45 12.18
CA GLY A 154 14.07 -14.88 11.91
C GLY A 154 12.87 -15.80 12.18
N ARG A 155 11.79 -15.30 12.81
CA ARG A 155 10.53 -16.04 12.98
C ARG A 155 9.78 -16.18 11.66
N THR A 156 9.05 -17.27 11.49
CA THR A 156 8.12 -17.42 10.36
C THR A 156 6.85 -16.59 10.58
N ILE A 157 6.15 -16.29 9.50
CA ILE A 157 4.91 -15.50 9.54
C ILE A 157 3.81 -16.24 10.31
N GLU A 158 3.75 -17.57 10.17
CA GLU A 158 2.83 -18.43 10.91
C GLU A 158 3.12 -18.42 12.41
N GLN A 159 4.41 -18.44 12.79
CA GLN A 159 4.81 -18.32 14.19
C GLN A 159 4.39 -16.95 14.75
N MET A 160 4.65 -15.87 14.02
CA MET A 160 4.21 -14.52 14.43
C MET A 160 2.69 -14.44 14.59
N TRP A 161 1.93 -15.03 13.66
CA TRP A 161 0.47 -15.06 13.73
C TRP A 161 -0.06 -15.93 14.88
N SER A 162 0.57 -17.08 15.13
CA SER A 162 0.25 -17.97 16.23
C SER A 162 0.56 -17.31 17.59
N ASP A 163 1.70 -16.63 17.71
CA ASP A 163 2.08 -15.86 18.90
C ASP A 163 1.01 -14.81 19.25
N MET A 164 0.44 -14.12 18.26
CA MET A 164 -0.64 -13.13 18.50
C MET A 164 -1.89 -13.71 19.18
N HIS A 165 -2.15 -15.02 19.00
CA HIS A 165 -3.30 -15.70 19.60
C HIS A 165 -2.95 -16.39 20.92
N THR A 166 -1.75 -16.94 21.03
CA THR A 166 -1.28 -17.67 22.22
C THR A 166 -0.76 -16.75 23.32
N LYS A 167 -0.22 -15.58 22.95
CA LYS A 167 0.29 -14.54 23.85
C LYS A 167 -0.42 -13.22 23.53
N PRO A 168 -1.71 -13.10 23.87
CA PRO A 168 -2.50 -11.96 23.46
C PRO A 168 -1.98 -10.67 24.10
N GLN A 169 -1.89 -9.62 23.29
CA GLN A 169 -1.49 -8.28 23.69
C GLN A 169 -2.59 -7.29 23.29
N ARG A 170 -2.67 -6.15 23.98
CA ARG A 170 -3.52 -5.04 23.54
C ARG A 170 -2.69 -4.13 22.65
N LEU A 171 -3.06 -4.06 21.38
CA LEU A 171 -2.38 -3.22 20.38
C LEU A 171 -3.37 -2.27 19.73
N TRP A 172 -2.87 -1.16 19.22
CA TRP A 172 -3.65 -0.24 18.39
C TRP A 172 -3.77 -0.80 16.97
N ILE A 173 -5.02 -0.93 16.52
CA ILE A 173 -5.36 -1.36 15.17
C ILE A 173 -5.57 -0.12 14.31
N VAL A 174 -4.68 0.06 13.33
CA VAL A 174 -4.71 1.18 12.39
C VAL A 174 -5.06 0.64 11.01
N ARG A 175 -6.17 1.12 10.45
CA ARG A 175 -6.63 0.76 9.09
C ARG A 175 -6.46 1.95 8.17
N PHE A 176 -6.01 1.68 6.95
CA PHE A 176 -5.67 2.73 5.99
C PHE A 176 -5.92 2.30 4.55
N THR A 177 -6.01 3.29 3.67
CA THR A 177 -6.00 3.15 2.22
C THR A 177 -4.77 3.82 1.64
N LEU A 178 -4.25 3.27 0.55
CA LEU A 178 -3.17 3.87 -0.22
C LEU A 178 -3.75 5.01 -1.09
N GLU A 179 -3.26 6.23 -0.90
CA GLU A 179 -3.71 7.40 -1.69
C GLU A 179 -2.77 7.72 -2.83
N ARG A 180 -1.45 7.67 -2.57
CA ARG A 180 -0.42 8.04 -3.53
C ARG A 180 0.84 7.25 -3.30
N LEU A 181 1.50 6.82 -4.38
CA LEU A 181 2.87 6.30 -4.34
C LEU A 181 3.85 7.42 -4.70
N TYR A 182 4.97 7.46 -3.98
CA TYR A 182 6.10 8.32 -4.32
C TYR A 182 7.09 7.52 -5.15
N ASP A 183 7.47 8.07 -6.30
CA ASP A 183 8.51 7.48 -7.14
C ASP A 183 9.87 7.79 -6.52
N GLN A 184 10.59 6.76 -6.08
CA GLN A 184 11.92 6.92 -5.49
C GLN A 184 12.99 7.28 -6.53
N LEU A 185 12.75 7.06 -7.82
CA LEU A 185 13.70 7.36 -8.89
C LEU A 185 13.53 8.77 -9.42
N ALA A 186 12.37 9.39 -9.18
CA ALA A 186 12.17 10.80 -9.47
C ALA A 186 12.89 11.63 -8.39
N PRO A 187 13.90 12.46 -8.74
CA PRO A 187 14.51 13.35 -7.76
C PRO A 187 13.41 14.26 -7.21
N GLU A 188 13.14 14.16 -5.90
CA GLU A 188 12.20 15.07 -5.26
C GLU A 188 12.75 16.49 -5.40
N ARG A 189 11.93 17.41 -5.91
CA ARG A 189 12.31 18.83 -6.00
C ARG A 189 12.55 19.35 -4.58
N GLY A 190 13.83 19.48 -4.20
CA GLY A 190 14.22 19.98 -2.87
C GLY A 190 15.15 19.06 -2.09
N THR A 191 15.45 17.85 -2.57
CA THR A 191 16.56 17.06 -2.00
C THR A 191 17.86 17.74 -2.41
N ILE A 192 18.45 18.52 -1.50
CA ILE A 192 19.80 19.06 -1.67
C ILE A 192 20.71 17.84 -1.73
N GLY A 193 21.20 17.51 -2.92
CA GLY A 193 22.28 16.54 -3.07
C GLY A 193 23.45 17.03 -2.25
N ILE A 194 23.71 16.39 -1.11
CA ILE A 194 24.96 16.60 -0.38
C ILE A 194 26.02 16.01 -1.30
N ALA A 195 26.71 16.89 -2.03
CA ALA A 195 27.80 16.48 -2.90
C ALA A 195 28.78 15.64 -2.08
N GLU A 196 28.93 14.36 -2.47
CA GLU A 196 29.91 13.48 -1.87
C GLU A 196 31.27 14.16 -1.98
N ARG A 197 31.86 14.49 -0.82
CA ARG A 197 33.22 15.02 -0.77
C ARG A 197 34.14 13.96 -1.38
N PRO A 198 34.91 14.28 -2.43
CA PRO A 198 35.90 13.34 -2.94
C PRO A 198 36.87 13.02 -1.80
N MET A 199 36.93 11.74 -1.43
CA MET A 199 37.97 11.21 -0.56
C MET A 199 39.27 11.26 -1.36
N GLY A 200 40.12 12.24 -1.04
CA GLY A 200 41.46 12.34 -1.59
C GLY A 200 42.26 11.08 -1.22
N ILE A 201 42.91 10.50 -2.23
CA ILE A 201 43.88 9.41 -2.12
C ILE A 201 45.18 9.97 -1.56
#